data_AF-A0A9W3SJ23-F1
#
_entry.id   AF-A0A9W3SJ23-F1
#
_cell.length_a   1.000
_cell.length_b   1.000
_cell.length_c   1.000
_cell.angle_alpha   90.00
_cell.angle_beta   90.00
_cell.angle_gamma   90.00
#
_symmetry.space_group_name_H-M   'P 1'
#
loop_
_entity.id
_entity.type
_entity.pdbx_description
1 polymer ?
#
loop_
_entity_poly.entity_id
_entity_poly.type
_entity_poly.pdbx_seq_one_letter_code
_entity_poly.pdbx_strand_id
1 'polypeptide(L)'
;MNIPEKQTKYLYFLKMFQHKIIKIHNYTNGMMLISPHTELVHLYDESLSPGKNWIIYPLDGGKYIFANLYNGFALHFDHIHRSPTVCTKKYHAIPQQHWSLETMDTHLNYHLIRNIDSGLLIKAFEIDVKAIETEHNEYGGWWFEEVQSIRLPTISSFESIDSYPQYTNSSDLLPAETIPRLIGSTLIPAIMIQENGSNPAKQIQISPYYLLEKYQYWKKIEEFSLLPGKSLDSSYLYGMIHHDQNSLKETIGIKIHQDGGIHFTNKIYPIKEQLLHALHMSESQTSEPMQLISETSTYENNCASTLFCTKYILTTKLVLKRTSQYDQAPDIEIHSWIYTDPQTIQTTCYVHKKL
;
A
#
# COMPACT_ATOMS: atom_id res chain seq x y z
N MET A 1 0.20 -29.90 10.31
CA MET A 1 1.06 -28.80 10.81
C MET A 1 0.23 -28.06 11.85
N ASN A 2 0.57 -28.16 13.14
CA ASN A 2 -0.21 -27.48 14.20
C ASN A 2 0.08 -25.98 14.11
N ILE A 3 -0.91 -25.20 13.65
CA ILE A 3 -0.88 -23.76 13.77
C ILE A 3 -1.03 -23.44 15.26
N PRO A 4 -0.10 -22.70 15.89
CA PRO A 4 -0.21 -22.32 17.29
C PRO A 4 -1.56 -21.64 17.58
N GLU A 5 -2.18 -21.96 18.72
CA GLU A 5 -3.52 -21.48 19.09
C GLU A 5 -3.67 -19.95 19.02
N LYS A 6 -2.60 -19.21 19.35
CA LYS A 6 -2.53 -17.74 19.20
C LYS A 6 -2.67 -17.26 17.75
N GLN A 7 -2.10 -17.97 16.78
CA GLN A 7 -2.26 -17.64 15.36
C GLN A 7 -3.69 -17.90 14.88
N THR A 8 -4.37 -18.92 15.43
CA THR A 8 -5.76 -19.23 15.07
C THR A 8 -6.72 -18.13 15.55
N LYS A 9 -6.53 -17.60 16.76
CA LYS A 9 -7.35 -16.50 17.32
C LYS A 9 -7.16 -15.19 16.54
N TYR A 10 -5.92 -14.86 16.16
CA TYR A 10 -5.60 -13.70 15.32
C TYR A 10 -6.28 -13.79 13.93
N LEU A 11 -6.18 -14.94 13.28
CA LEU A 11 -6.80 -15.18 11.97
C LEU A 11 -8.33 -15.13 12.04
N TYR A 12 -8.93 -15.54 13.15
CA TYR A 12 -10.36 -15.45 13.37
C TYR A 12 -10.84 -14.00 13.51
N PHE A 13 -10.14 -13.19 14.31
CA PHE A 13 -10.45 -11.76 14.46
C PHE A 13 -10.37 -10.99 13.14
N LEU A 14 -9.28 -11.19 12.38
CA LEU A 14 -9.13 -10.57 11.07
C LEU A 14 -10.26 -10.95 10.12
N LYS A 15 -10.61 -12.24 10.04
CA LYS A 15 -11.75 -12.68 9.22
C LYS A 15 -13.07 -12.06 9.65
N MET A 16 -13.24 -11.75 10.94
CA MET A 16 -14.48 -11.16 11.44
C MET A 16 -14.63 -9.67 11.14
N PHE A 17 -13.55 -8.88 11.10
CA PHE A 17 -13.68 -7.40 11.05
C PHE A 17 -12.85 -6.70 9.96
N GLN A 18 -11.99 -7.43 9.26
CA GLN A 18 -11.28 -6.87 8.11
C GLN A 18 -12.29 -6.50 7.02
N HIS A 19 -12.12 -5.31 6.44
CA HIS A 19 -12.99 -4.79 5.38
C HIS A 19 -14.45 -4.63 5.81
N LYS A 20 -14.68 -4.21 7.06
CA LYS A 20 -16.02 -3.92 7.57
C LYS A 20 -16.07 -2.56 8.25
N ILE A 21 -17.26 -1.97 8.20
CA ILE A 21 -17.68 -0.87 9.05
C ILE A 21 -18.27 -1.49 10.31
N ILE A 22 -17.79 -1.04 11.47
CA ILE A 22 -18.16 -1.61 12.76
C ILE A 22 -18.57 -0.52 13.76
N LYS A 23 -19.30 -0.93 14.79
CA LYS A 23 -19.40 -0.20 16.06
C LYS A 23 -18.53 -0.88 17.11
N ILE A 24 -18.03 -0.11 18.07
CA ILE A 24 -17.18 -0.60 19.16
C ILE A 24 -17.91 -0.34 20.46
N HIS A 25 -18.27 -1.39 21.18
CA HIS A 25 -19.07 -1.32 22.40
C HIS A 25 -18.23 -1.71 23.61
N ASN A 26 -18.39 -0.97 24.71
CA ASN A 26 -17.88 -1.43 25.98
C ASN A 26 -18.68 -2.65 26.46
N TYR A 27 -17.99 -3.66 26.95
CA TYR A 27 -18.57 -4.94 27.32
C TYR A 27 -19.49 -4.85 28.54
N THR A 28 -19.14 -4.02 29.54
CA THR A 28 -19.90 -3.92 30.80
C THR A 28 -21.16 -3.10 30.65
N ASN A 29 -21.05 -1.90 30.08
CA ASN A 29 -22.16 -0.95 30.06
C ASN A 29 -22.88 -0.88 28.71
N GLY A 30 -22.39 -1.58 27.68
CA GLY A 30 -22.98 -1.61 26.33
C GLY A 30 -22.81 -0.33 25.52
N MET A 31 -22.26 0.75 26.12
CA MET A 31 -22.11 2.04 25.47
C MET A 31 -21.07 1.97 24.34
N MET A 32 -21.29 2.78 23.30
CA MET A 32 -20.45 2.80 22.12
C MET A 32 -19.34 3.85 22.21
N LEU A 33 -18.20 3.51 21.62
CA LEU A 33 -17.12 4.44 21.32
C LEU A 33 -17.55 5.38 20.19
N ILE A 34 -17.66 6.67 20.49
CA ILE A 34 -18.06 7.69 19.52
C ILE A 34 -17.01 8.80 19.49
N SER A 35 -16.60 9.19 18.29
CA SER A 35 -15.87 10.45 18.08
C SER A 35 -16.81 11.40 17.33
N PRO A 36 -17.57 12.25 18.04
CA PRO A 36 -18.36 13.30 17.38
C PRO A 36 -17.38 14.32 16.75
N HIS A 37 -17.88 15.43 16.18
CA HIS A 37 -17.05 16.44 15.50
C HIS A 37 -15.80 16.96 16.23
N THR A 38 -15.65 16.67 17.53
CA THR A 38 -14.50 16.99 18.35
C THR A 38 -13.39 15.94 18.22
N GLU A 39 -12.17 16.32 18.59
CA GLU A 39 -11.07 15.34 18.70
C GLU A 39 -11.33 14.36 19.86
N LEU A 40 -12.20 14.65 20.82
CA LEU A 40 -12.43 13.77 21.96
C LEU A 40 -13.29 12.56 21.61
N VAL A 41 -12.99 11.45 22.28
CA VAL A 41 -13.78 10.21 22.19
C VAL A 41 -14.60 10.06 23.46
N HIS A 42 -15.88 9.78 23.27
CA HIS A 42 -16.87 9.65 24.34
C HIS A 42 -17.60 8.31 24.25
N LEU A 43 -18.33 8.01 25.33
CA LEU A 43 -19.25 6.89 25.41
C LEU A 43 -20.68 7.39 25.42
N TYR A 44 -21.47 6.86 24.49
CA TYR A 44 -22.89 7.13 24.42
C TYR A 44 -23.69 5.87 24.14
N ASP A 45 -24.94 5.88 24.56
CA ASP A 45 -25.96 4.93 24.10
C ASP A 45 -26.27 5.16 22.61
N GLU A 46 -26.99 4.22 21.98
CA GLU A 46 -27.33 4.12 20.54
C GLU A 46 -28.19 5.26 19.96
N SER A 47 -28.11 6.43 20.58
CA SER A 47 -28.50 7.70 20.00
C SER A 47 -27.99 7.89 18.57
N LEU A 48 -28.69 8.73 17.80
CA LEU A 48 -28.37 9.11 16.41
C LEU A 48 -27.07 9.94 16.28
N SER A 49 -26.18 9.87 17.27
CA SER A 49 -24.93 10.61 17.30
C SER A 49 -24.02 10.20 16.14
N PRO A 50 -23.54 11.15 15.32
CA PRO A 50 -22.56 10.86 14.27
C PRO A 50 -21.26 10.35 14.90
N GLY A 51 -20.43 9.64 14.11
CA GLY A 51 -19.10 9.21 14.59
C GLY A 51 -19.06 7.90 15.36
N LYS A 52 -20.11 7.08 15.30
CA LYS A 52 -20.16 5.73 15.90
C LYS A 52 -19.56 4.61 15.03
N ASN A 53 -19.34 4.90 13.75
CA ASN A 53 -18.88 3.92 12.77
C ASN A 53 -17.36 4.00 12.61
N TRP A 54 -16.70 2.85 12.67
CA TRP A 54 -15.25 2.71 12.62
C TRP A 54 -14.85 1.68 11.55
N ILE A 55 -13.61 1.80 11.07
CA ILE A 55 -12.94 0.79 10.25
C ILE A 55 -11.65 0.41 10.96
N ILE A 56 -11.37 -0.89 11.03
CA ILE A 56 -10.09 -1.41 11.55
C ILE A 56 -9.18 -1.72 10.37
N TYR A 57 -8.04 -1.03 10.29
CA TYR A 57 -7.00 -1.32 9.32
C TYR A 57 -5.90 -2.16 9.96
N PRO A 58 -5.62 -3.38 9.44
CA PRO A 58 -4.51 -4.19 9.93
C PRO A 58 -3.17 -3.59 9.51
N LEU A 59 -2.20 -3.69 10.42
CA LEU A 59 -0.80 -3.31 10.23
C LEU A 59 0.10 -4.53 10.36
N ASP A 60 1.35 -4.37 9.92
CA ASP A 60 2.37 -5.40 10.12
C ASP A 60 2.61 -5.66 11.61
N GLY A 61 2.99 -6.89 11.94
CA GLY A 61 3.25 -7.31 13.33
C GLY A 61 2.00 -7.41 14.21
N GLY A 62 0.80 -7.55 13.61
CA GLY A 62 -0.44 -7.77 14.37
C GLY A 62 -1.00 -6.54 15.08
N LYS A 63 -0.63 -5.35 14.59
CA LYS A 63 -1.12 -4.06 15.08
C LYS A 63 -2.31 -3.59 14.23
N TYR A 64 -3.00 -2.56 14.70
CA TYR A 64 -4.21 -2.04 14.07
C TYR A 64 -4.30 -0.52 14.18
N ILE A 65 -5.03 0.07 13.24
CA ILE A 65 -5.53 1.44 13.32
C ILE A 65 -7.05 1.40 13.36
N PHE A 66 -7.64 2.14 14.30
CA PHE A 66 -9.07 2.39 14.36
C PHE A 66 -9.34 3.74 13.71
N ALA A 67 -9.95 3.74 12.52
CA ALA A 67 -10.29 4.95 11.79
C ALA A 67 -11.77 5.25 11.92
N ASN A 68 -12.11 6.47 12.31
CA ASN A 68 -13.49 6.89 12.41
C ASN A 68 -14.02 7.30 11.03
N LEU A 69 -15.15 6.70 10.62
CA LEU A 69 -15.73 6.93 9.30
C LEU A 69 -16.32 8.34 9.14
N TYR A 70 -16.63 9.01 10.24
CA TYR A 70 -17.27 10.31 10.23
C TYR A 70 -16.30 11.45 9.93
N ASN A 71 -15.13 11.45 10.57
CA ASN A 71 -14.13 12.51 10.42
C ASN A 71 -12.88 12.08 9.61
N GLY A 72 -12.69 10.77 9.37
CA GLY A 72 -11.52 10.22 8.68
C GLY A 72 -10.24 10.25 9.53
N PHE A 73 -10.35 10.44 10.84
CA PHE A 73 -9.23 10.47 11.77
C PHE A 73 -9.02 9.11 12.44
N ALA A 74 -7.79 8.89 12.91
CA ALA A 74 -7.40 7.68 13.62
C ALA A 74 -7.50 7.89 15.13
N LEU A 75 -7.90 6.84 15.85
CA LEU A 75 -7.84 6.79 17.30
C LEU A 75 -6.40 7.02 17.78
N HIS A 76 -6.24 7.95 18.70
CA HIS A 76 -4.97 8.48 19.17
C HIS A 76 -4.93 8.50 20.69
N PHE A 77 -3.80 8.06 21.24
CA PHE A 77 -3.49 8.20 22.64
C PHE A 77 -2.79 9.54 22.90
N ASP A 78 -3.35 10.37 23.79
CA ASP A 78 -2.82 11.69 24.10
C ASP A 78 -2.20 11.76 25.51
N HIS A 79 -0.92 12.15 25.54
CA HIS A 79 -0.09 12.31 26.74
C HIS A 79 -0.21 13.71 27.39
N ILE A 80 -0.85 14.67 26.74
CA ILE A 80 -0.75 16.10 27.09
C ILE A 80 -1.44 16.43 28.42
N HIS A 81 -2.33 15.57 28.93
CA HIS A 81 -3.10 15.84 30.14
C HIS A 81 -2.60 15.03 31.35
N ARG A 82 -2.81 15.58 32.56
CA ARG A 82 -2.56 14.89 33.86
C ARG A 82 -3.34 13.57 33.98
N SER A 83 -4.29 13.33 33.08
CA SER A 83 -4.96 12.06 32.92
C SER A 83 -4.81 11.61 31.46
N PRO A 84 -4.21 10.43 31.19
CA PRO A 84 -4.13 9.87 29.84
C PRO A 84 -5.52 9.78 29.19
N THR A 85 -5.67 10.41 28.02
CA THR A 85 -6.94 10.46 27.29
C THR A 85 -6.84 9.78 25.93
N VAL A 86 -7.99 9.38 25.40
CA VAL A 86 -8.11 8.86 24.04
C VAL A 86 -8.92 9.85 23.21
N CYS A 87 -8.39 10.20 22.05
CA CYS A 87 -8.97 11.16 21.13
C CYS A 87 -8.85 10.61 19.69
N THR A 88 -9.31 11.36 18.68
CA THR A 88 -9.04 11.09 17.27
C THR A 88 -8.22 12.23 16.69
N LYS A 89 -7.19 11.88 15.91
CA LYS A 89 -6.34 12.85 15.20
C LYS A 89 -6.08 12.36 13.78
N LYS A 90 -5.74 13.29 12.89
CA LYS A 90 -5.27 12.95 11.54
C LYS A 90 -4.14 11.92 11.63
N TYR A 91 -4.18 10.91 10.76
CA TYR A 91 -3.19 9.85 10.79
C TYR A 91 -1.81 10.36 10.36
N HIS A 92 -0.81 10.09 11.20
CA HIS A 92 0.59 10.49 11.02
C HIS A 92 1.57 9.31 11.14
N ALA A 93 1.05 8.07 11.21
CA ALA A 93 1.84 6.85 11.36
C ALA A 93 2.77 6.82 12.58
N ILE A 94 2.30 7.41 13.68
CA ILE A 94 3.01 7.44 14.95
C ILE A 94 2.49 6.33 15.90
N PRO A 95 3.33 5.77 16.79
CA PRO A 95 2.95 4.68 17.68
C PRO A 95 1.69 4.94 18.52
N GLN A 96 1.40 6.20 18.87
CA GLN A 96 0.20 6.60 19.62
C GLN A 96 -1.11 6.31 18.87
N GLN A 97 -1.05 6.09 17.55
CA GLN A 97 -2.20 5.76 16.70
C GLN A 97 -2.28 4.26 16.38
N HIS A 98 -1.35 3.47 16.89
CA HIS A 98 -1.27 2.04 16.67
C HIS A 98 -1.71 1.30 17.93
N TRP A 99 -2.48 0.24 17.72
CA TRP A 99 -3.15 -0.49 18.78
C TRP A 99 -2.97 -1.99 18.60
N SER A 100 -2.93 -2.75 19.69
CA SER A 100 -3.07 -4.20 19.67
C SER A 100 -4.40 -4.62 20.28
N LEU A 101 -4.83 -5.83 19.91
CA LEU A 101 -6.04 -6.46 20.41
C LEU A 101 -5.68 -7.76 21.11
N GLU A 102 -6.05 -7.86 22.38
CA GLU A 102 -5.90 -9.07 23.17
C GLU A 102 -7.28 -9.69 23.37
N THR A 103 -7.47 -10.92 22.89
CA THR A 103 -8.73 -11.67 23.11
C THR A 103 -8.57 -12.52 24.35
N MET A 104 -9.56 -12.50 25.26
CA MET A 104 -9.54 -13.35 26.44
C MET A 104 -10.00 -14.78 26.09
N ASP A 105 -9.32 -15.79 26.62
CA ASP A 105 -9.58 -17.19 26.30
C ASP A 105 -11.01 -17.65 26.64
N THR A 106 -11.63 -17.02 27.64
CA THR A 106 -12.97 -17.35 28.14
C THR A 106 -14.10 -16.67 27.36
N HIS A 107 -13.81 -15.62 26.58
CA HIS A 107 -14.81 -14.83 25.88
C HIS A 107 -14.27 -14.35 24.52
N LEU A 108 -14.58 -15.09 23.44
CA LEU A 108 -14.09 -14.80 22.09
C LEU A 108 -14.52 -13.42 21.54
N ASN A 109 -15.59 -12.84 22.08
CA ASN A 109 -16.10 -11.52 21.70
C ASN A 109 -15.61 -10.40 22.65
N TYR A 110 -14.79 -10.73 23.64
CA TYR A 110 -14.22 -9.76 24.58
C TYR A 110 -12.79 -9.46 24.18
N HIS A 111 -12.52 -8.19 23.90
CA HIS A 111 -11.22 -7.72 23.48
C HIS A 111 -10.72 -6.58 24.37
N LEU A 112 -9.44 -6.62 24.70
CA LEU A 112 -8.73 -5.51 25.31
C LEU A 112 -8.00 -4.73 24.21
N ILE A 113 -8.17 -3.42 24.18
CA ILE A 113 -7.50 -2.53 23.22
C ILE A 113 -6.33 -1.85 23.91
N ARG A 114 -5.10 -2.16 23.48
CA ARG A 114 -3.87 -1.63 24.09
C ARG A 114 -3.14 -0.70 23.13
N ASN A 115 -2.68 0.45 23.62
CA ASN A 115 -1.86 1.35 22.83
C ASN A 115 -0.43 0.81 22.69
N ILE A 116 0.16 0.92 21.50
CA ILE A 116 1.52 0.42 21.24
C ILE A 116 2.61 1.34 21.83
N ASP A 117 2.37 2.65 21.92
CA ASP A 117 3.34 3.60 22.48
C ASP A 117 3.42 3.48 24.00
N SER A 118 2.27 3.60 24.67
CA SER A 118 2.22 3.68 26.14
C SER A 118 2.03 2.35 26.84
N GLY A 119 1.60 1.30 26.13
CA GLY A 119 1.25 0.01 26.71
C GLY A 119 -0.06 0.04 27.52
N LEU A 120 -0.77 1.17 27.59
CA LEU A 120 -1.99 1.34 28.37
C LEU A 120 -3.22 0.77 27.66
N LEU A 121 -4.21 0.33 28.45
CA LEU A 121 -5.49 -0.18 27.97
C LEU A 121 -6.55 0.91 27.91
N ILE A 122 -7.32 0.96 26.82
CA ILE A 122 -8.51 1.80 26.72
C ILE A 122 -9.61 1.23 27.63
N LYS A 123 -10.18 2.07 28.49
CA LYS A 123 -11.29 1.72 29.38
C LYS A 123 -12.41 2.75 29.38
N ALA A 124 -13.61 2.26 29.64
CA ALA A 124 -14.79 3.07 29.86
C ALA A 124 -14.83 3.66 31.27
N PHE A 125 -15.16 4.95 31.37
CA PHE A 125 -15.38 5.68 32.63
C PHE A 125 -16.63 6.54 32.50
N GLU A 126 -17.79 6.00 32.90
CA GLU A 126 -19.10 6.66 32.72
C GLU A 126 -19.33 7.06 31.25
N ILE A 127 -19.11 8.34 30.92
CA ILE A 127 -19.27 8.91 29.56
C ILE A 127 -17.94 9.15 28.84
N ASP A 128 -16.81 8.93 29.51
CA ASP A 128 -15.47 9.20 29.00
C ASP A 128 -14.67 7.92 28.75
N VAL A 129 -13.62 8.08 27.96
CA VAL A 129 -12.67 7.02 27.63
C VAL A 129 -11.27 7.44 28.06
N LYS A 130 -10.65 6.62 28.91
CA LYS A 130 -9.28 6.86 29.41
C LYS A 130 -8.40 5.67 29.12
N ALA A 131 -7.10 5.89 29.10
CA ALA A 131 -6.12 4.82 28.95
C ALA A 131 -5.36 4.62 30.26
N ILE A 132 -5.34 3.40 30.81
CA ILE A 132 -4.77 3.15 32.15
C ILE A 132 -3.88 1.90 32.18
N GLU A 133 -2.99 1.84 33.19
CA GLU A 133 -1.91 0.84 33.29
C GLU A 133 -2.43 -0.58 33.45
N THR A 134 -3.20 -0.90 34.49
CA THR A 134 -3.76 -2.26 34.63
C THR A 134 -4.72 -2.37 35.82
N GLU A 135 -5.91 -2.90 35.54
CA GLU A 135 -6.53 -4.04 36.23
C GLU A 135 -7.36 -4.75 35.17
N HIS A 136 -7.32 -6.09 35.06
CA HIS A 136 -8.30 -6.82 34.25
C HIS A 136 -9.64 -6.74 34.99
N ASN A 137 -10.37 -5.65 34.75
CA ASN A 137 -11.72 -5.48 35.24
C ASN A 137 -12.68 -5.36 34.06
N GLU A 138 -13.94 -5.64 34.33
CA GLU A 138 -15.01 -5.73 33.33
C GLU A 138 -15.07 -4.49 32.41
N TYR A 139 -14.79 -3.30 32.93
CA TYR A 139 -14.84 -2.03 32.18
C TYR A 139 -13.74 -1.84 31.12
N GLY A 140 -12.72 -2.71 31.10
CA GLY A 140 -11.69 -2.69 30.06
C GLY A 140 -12.02 -3.49 28.81
N GLY A 141 -13.14 -4.21 28.82
CA GLY A 141 -13.58 -5.06 27.72
C GLY A 141 -14.31 -4.32 26.61
N TRP A 142 -14.07 -4.74 25.38
CA TRP A 142 -14.74 -4.22 24.20
C TRP A 142 -15.23 -5.37 23.32
N TRP A 143 -16.39 -5.20 22.69
CA TRP A 143 -16.88 -6.07 21.64
C TRP A 143 -17.24 -5.25 20.40
N PHE A 144 -17.30 -5.92 19.24
CA PHE A 144 -17.45 -5.27 17.96
C PHE A 144 -18.73 -5.75 17.25
N GLU A 145 -19.53 -4.80 16.78
CA GLU A 145 -20.74 -5.05 15.98
C GLU A 145 -20.43 -4.77 14.52
N GLU A 146 -20.69 -5.72 13.62
CA GLU A 146 -20.66 -5.44 12.18
C GLU A 146 -21.87 -4.61 11.78
N VAL A 147 -21.63 -3.46 11.14
CA VAL A 147 -22.67 -2.61 10.55
C VAL A 147 -22.84 -2.91 9.07
N GLN A 148 -21.72 -2.96 8.34
CA GLN A 148 -21.72 -3.11 6.89
C GLN A 148 -20.38 -3.67 6.41
N SER A 149 -20.42 -4.55 5.40
CA SER A 149 -19.22 -4.97 4.67
C SER A 149 -18.78 -3.91 3.66
N ILE A 150 -17.47 -3.65 3.59
CA ILE A 150 -16.85 -2.73 2.63
C ILE A 150 -16.67 -3.48 1.31
N ARG A 151 -17.11 -2.87 0.21
CA ARG A 151 -16.84 -3.42 -1.12
C ARG A 151 -15.36 -3.28 -1.43
N LEU A 152 -14.75 -4.38 -1.81
CA LEU A 152 -13.38 -4.41 -2.33
C LEU A 152 -13.39 -4.45 -3.86
N PRO A 153 -12.39 -3.84 -4.51
CA PRO A 153 -12.26 -3.93 -5.96
C PRO A 153 -12.02 -5.39 -6.38
N THR A 154 -12.54 -5.76 -7.55
CA THR A 154 -12.22 -7.07 -8.14
C THR A 154 -10.81 -6.99 -8.73
N ILE A 155 -9.89 -7.77 -8.16
CA ILE A 155 -8.51 -7.85 -8.62
C ILE A 155 -8.43 -8.86 -9.77
N SER A 156 -7.92 -8.42 -10.92
CA SER A 156 -7.63 -9.31 -12.05
C SER A 156 -6.59 -10.37 -11.67
N SER A 157 -6.61 -11.52 -12.34
CA SER A 157 -5.59 -12.55 -12.14
C SER A 157 -4.19 -12.02 -12.45
N PHE A 158 -3.22 -12.35 -11.60
CA PHE A 158 -1.81 -12.02 -11.87
C PHE A 158 -1.28 -12.83 -13.04
N GLU A 159 -0.43 -12.19 -13.84
CA GLU A 159 0.12 -12.75 -15.07
C GLU A 159 1.65 -12.86 -14.95
N SER A 160 2.21 -13.89 -15.58
CA SER A 160 3.67 -13.98 -15.74
C SER A 160 4.13 -12.96 -16.77
N ILE A 161 5.30 -12.38 -16.56
CA ILE A 161 5.90 -11.52 -17.57
C ILE A 161 6.31 -12.31 -18.82
N ASP A 162 6.02 -11.74 -19.99
CA ASP A 162 6.48 -12.29 -21.26
C ASP A 162 8.02 -12.22 -21.36
N SER A 163 8.62 -13.11 -22.15
CA SER A 163 10.03 -12.94 -22.54
C SER A 163 10.19 -11.67 -23.39
N TYR A 164 11.38 -11.05 -23.34
CA TYR A 164 11.65 -9.90 -24.21
C TYR A 164 11.59 -10.33 -25.69
N PRO A 165 11.11 -9.46 -26.60
CA PRO A 165 11.03 -9.79 -28.03
C PRO A 165 12.40 -10.13 -28.60
N GLN A 166 12.45 -11.14 -29.46
CA GLN A 166 13.69 -11.62 -30.09
C GLN A 166 13.56 -11.63 -31.62
N TYR A 167 14.66 -11.31 -32.30
CA TYR A 167 14.76 -11.56 -33.73
C TYR A 167 14.76 -13.06 -34.03
N THR A 168 13.96 -13.45 -35.02
CA THR A 168 13.98 -14.76 -35.67
C THR A 168 14.57 -14.69 -37.08
N ASN A 169 14.46 -13.53 -37.73
CA ASN A 169 15.04 -13.24 -39.05
C ASN A 169 15.37 -11.74 -39.23
N SER A 170 16.01 -11.38 -40.34
CA SER A 170 16.46 -10.00 -40.62
C SER A 170 15.36 -9.01 -40.98
N SER A 171 14.14 -9.48 -41.24
CA SER A 171 13.00 -8.66 -41.63
C SER A 171 12.01 -8.46 -40.48
N ASP A 172 12.30 -9.00 -39.30
CA ASP A 172 11.43 -8.86 -38.15
C ASP A 172 11.34 -7.40 -37.69
N LEU A 173 10.10 -6.95 -37.51
CA LEU A 173 9.77 -5.68 -36.88
C LEU A 173 9.44 -5.95 -35.42
N LEU A 174 10.43 -5.83 -34.55
CA LEU A 174 10.21 -6.06 -33.12
C LEU A 174 9.34 -4.94 -32.53
N PRO A 175 8.39 -5.24 -31.63
CA PRO A 175 7.44 -4.26 -31.12
C PRO A 175 8.12 -3.21 -30.23
N ALA A 176 7.55 -2.01 -30.15
CA ALA A 176 8.06 -0.97 -29.26
C ALA A 176 7.94 -1.34 -27.77
N GLU A 177 6.90 -2.09 -27.42
CA GLU A 177 6.68 -2.61 -26.08
C GLU A 177 5.85 -3.90 -26.10
N THR A 178 6.00 -4.73 -25.06
CA THR A 178 5.09 -5.86 -24.84
C THR A 178 3.84 -5.40 -24.10
N ILE A 179 2.82 -6.26 -24.05
CA ILE A 179 1.59 -5.98 -23.30
C ILE A 179 1.93 -5.87 -21.80
N PRO A 180 1.49 -4.80 -21.10
CA PRO A 180 1.61 -4.70 -19.64
C PRO A 180 0.92 -5.85 -18.91
N ARG A 181 1.68 -6.57 -18.08
CA ARG A 181 1.19 -7.69 -17.27
C ARG A 181 1.00 -7.23 -15.83
N LEU A 182 -0.17 -7.51 -15.24
CA LEU A 182 -0.41 -7.24 -13.80
C LEU A 182 0.39 -8.26 -12.97
N ILE A 183 1.40 -7.77 -12.26
CA ILE A 183 2.34 -8.61 -11.50
C ILE A 183 1.94 -8.74 -10.04
N GLY A 184 1.31 -7.70 -9.49
CA GLY A 184 0.89 -7.66 -8.11
C GLY A 184 -0.05 -6.50 -7.84
N SER A 185 -0.79 -6.58 -6.74
CA SER A 185 -1.72 -5.53 -6.33
C SER A 185 -1.99 -5.59 -4.84
N THR A 186 -2.33 -4.46 -4.23
CA THR A 186 -2.67 -4.39 -2.80
C THR A 186 -3.60 -3.23 -2.48
N LEU A 187 -4.27 -3.33 -1.34
CA LEU A 187 -5.15 -2.29 -0.82
C LEU A 187 -4.41 -1.42 0.18
N ILE A 188 -4.52 -0.10 0.02
CA ILE A 188 -3.96 0.89 0.94
C ILE A 188 -5.11 1.62 1.65
N PRO A 189 -5.13 1.67 2.99
CA PRO A 189 -6.10 2.44 3.74
C PRO A 189 -6.17 3.91 3.30
N ALA A 190 -7.38 4.45 3.17
CA ALA A 190 -7.60 5.84 2.75
C ALA A 190 -6.80 6.86 3.57
N ILE A 191 -6.73 6.63 4.88
CA ILE A 191 -6.03 7.49 5.84
C ILE A 191 -4.51 7.56 5.59
N MET A 192 -3.95 6.59 4.88
CA MET A 192 -2.54 6.54 4.50
C MET A 192 -2.26 7.25 3.16
N ILE A 193 -3.29 7.54 2.36
CA ILE A 193 -3.15 8.23 1.07
C ILE A 193 -3.22 9.74 1.28
N GLN A 194 -2.32 10.49 0.64
CA GLN A 194 -2.38 11.95 0.59
C GLN A 194 -2.96 12.36 -0.75
N GLU A 195 -4.23 12.74 -0.77
CA GLU A 195 -4.88 13.27 -1.96
C GLU A 195 -5.06 14.78 -1.79
N ASN A 196 -4.42 15.57 -2.65
CA ASN A 196 -4.42 17.03 -2.54
C ASN A 196 -5.84 17.60 -2.63
N GLY A 197 -6.23 18.42 -1.65
CA GLY A 197 -7.56 19.04 -1.58
C GLY A 197 -8.70 18.12 -1.13
N SER A 198 -8.42 16.85 -0.79
CA SER A 198 -9.45 15.94 -0.30
C SER A 198 -9.76 16.13 1.19
N ASN A 199 -11.03 16.15 1.54
CA ASN A 199 -11.49 16.11 2.93
C ASN A 199 -11.37 14.66 3.45
N PRO A 200 -10.63 14.38 4.55
CA PRO A 200 -10.44 13.03 5.08
C PRO A 200 -11.75 12.26 5.32
N ALA A 201 -12.79 12.95 5.83
CA ALA A 201 -14.11 12.36 6.05
C ALA A 201 -14.74 11.87 4.73
N LYS A 202 -14.70 12.71 3.69
CA LYS A 202 -15.23 12.36 2.37
C LYS A 202 -14.40 11.24 1.74
N GLN A 203 -13.08 11.27 1.91
CA GLN A 203 -12.17 10.29 1.35
C GLN A 203 -12.46 8.88 1.89
N ILE A 204 -12.54 8.73 3.23
CA ILE A 204 -12.78 7.42 3.84
C ILE A 204 -14.20 6.88 3.57
N GLN A 205 -15.19 7.77 3.40
CA GLN A 205 -16.57 7.37 3.09
C GLN A 205 -16.75 6.89 1.66
N ILE A 206 -16.07 7.53 0.69
CA ILE A 206 -16.17 7.17 -0.73
C ILE A 206 -15.25 6.00 -1.06
N SER A 207 -14.04 6.01 -0.49
CA SER A 207 -12.95 5.09 -0.85
C SER A 207 -12.14 4.72 0.39
N PRO A 208 -12.68 3.89 1.29
CA PRO A 208 -11.98 3.45 2.51
C PRO A 208 -10.66 2.73 2.20
N TYR A 209 -10.55 2.14 1.01
CA TYR A 209 -9.31 1.60 0.47
C TYR A 209 -9.02 2.18 -0.92
N TYR A 210 -7.74 2.35 -1.23
CA TYR A 210 -7.24 2.56 -2.58
C TYR A 210 -6.57 1.28 -3.07
N LEU A 211 -6.61 1.04 -4.37
CA LEU A 211 -5.94 -0.10 -4.99
C LEU A 211 -4.64 0.37 -5.64
N LEU A 212 -3.52 -0.21 -5.22
CA LEU A 212 -2.22 -0.02 -5.86
C LEU A 212 -1.90 -1.27 -6.68
N GLU A 213 -1.74 -1.10 -7.98
CA GLU A 213 -1.38 -2.16 -8.92
C GLU A 213 0.04 -1.95 -9.43
N LYS A 214 0.76 -3.06 -9.66
CA LYS A 214 2.06 -3.07 -10.30
C LYS A 214 1.96 -3.84 -11.61
N TYR A 215 2.29 -3.15 -12.69
CA TYR A 215 2.43 -3.72 -14.03
C TYR A 215 3.90 -3.80 -14.42
N GLN A 216 4.24 -4.80 -15.23
CA GLN A 216 5.55 -4.88 -15.87
C GLN A 216 5.43 -5.24 -17.35
N TYR A 217 6.36 -4.73 -18.14
CA TYR A 217 6.50 -5.01 -19.57
C TYR A 217 7.89 -4.65 -20.08
N TRP A 218 8.26 -5.20 -21.23
CA TRP A 218 9.49 -4.84 -21.93
C TRP A 218 9.26 -3.62 -22.81
N LYS A 219 10.12 -2.63 -22.70
CA LYS A 219 10.11 -1.43 -23.54
C LYS A 219 11.39 -1.35 -24.36
N LYS A 220 11.25 -1.17 -25.67
CA LYS A 220 12.36 -0.93 -26.59
C LYS A 220 13.00 0.42 -26.24
N ILE A 221 14.32 0.41 -26.02
CA ILE A 221 15.10 1.62 -25.70
C ILE A 221 16.06 2.00 -26.81
N GLU A 222 16.50 1.03 -27.62
CA GLU A 222 17.36 1.25 -28.78
C GLU A 222 17.01 0.22 -29.86
N GLU A 223 17.16 0.63 -31.12
CA GLU A 223 17.11 -0.24 -32.29
C GLU A 223 18.01 0.34 -33.37
N PHE A 224 18.89 -0.48 -33.92
CA PHE A 224 19.84 -0.05 -34.94
C PHE A 224 20.29 -1.21 -35.82
N SER A 225 20.79 -0.84 -37.01
CA SER A 225 21.50 -1.74 -37.91
C SER A 225 22.92 -1.21 -38.15
N LEU A 226 23.91 -2.09 -38.06
CA LEU A 226 25.31 -1.76 -38.30
C LEU A 226 25.85 -2.55 -39.49
N LEU A 227 26.40 -1.83 -40.47
CA LEU A 227 27.14 -2.45 -41.57
C LEU A 227 28.47 -3.07 -41.07
N PRO A 228 29.04 -4.05 -41.79
CA PRO A 228 30.31 -4.66 -41.42
C PRO A 228 31.42 -3.63 -41.19
N GLY A 229 32.14 -3.74 -40.07
CA GLY A 229 33.26 -2.88 -39.71
C GLY A 229 32.88 -1.43 -39.37
N LYS A 230 31.59 -1.15 -39.13
CA LYS A 230 31.11 0.17 -38.69
C LYS A 230 30.82 0.17 -37.19
N SER A 231 30.96 1.36 -36.61
CA SER A 231 30.60 1.64 -35.23
C SER A 231 29.48 2.70 -35.17
N LEU A 232 28.69 2.67 -34.10
CA LEU A 232 27.62 3.63 -33.81
C LEU A 232 27.67 4.00 -32.34
N ASP A 233 27.65 5.29 -32.05
CA ASP A 233 27.32 5.79 -30.71
C ASP A 233 25.81 5.94 -30.63
N SER A 234 25.19 5.35 -29.60
CA SER A 234 23.77 5.53 -29.32
C SER A 234 23.56 5.80 -27.84
N SER A 235 22.50 6.52 -27.53
CA SER A 235 22.14 6.87 -26.16
C SER A 235 20.70 6.53 -25.87
N TYR A 236 20.45 6.16 -24.62
CA TYR A 236 19.12 5.80 -24.13
C TYR A 236 18.91 6.28 -22.70
N LEU A 237 17.64 6.46 -22.35
CA LEU A 237 17.22 6.91 -21.02
C LEU A 237 16.74 5.74 -20.19
N TYR A 238 17.10 5.74 -18.90
CA TYR A 238 16.56 4.83 -17.91
C TYR A 238 16.35 5.51 -16.55
N GLY A 239 15.65 4.83 -15.65
CA GLY A 239 15.35 5.30 -14.30
C GLY A 239 13.97 5.94 -14.20
N MET A 240 13.85 6.99 -13.39
CA MET A 240 12.57 7.61 -13.03
C MET A 240 12.68 9.14 -13.06
N ILE A 241 11.66 9.81 -13.62
CA ILE A 241 11.66 11.28 -13.65
C ILE A 241 11.44 11.85 -12.24
N HIS A 242 12.07 12.99 -11.95
CA HIS A 242 12.04 13.60 -10.61
C HIS A 242 10.63 13.96 -10.13
N HIS A 243 9.77 14.41 -11.06
CA HIS A 243 8.37 14.73 -10.75
C HIS A 243 7.60 13.50 -10.24
N ASP A 244 7.76 12.36 -10.89
CA ASP A 244 7.11 11.11 -10.50
C ASP A 244 7.64 10.63 -9.15
N GLN A 245 8.94 10.74 -8.91
CA GLN A 245 9.55 10.37 -7.64
C GLN A 245 8.97 11.18 -6.47
N ASN A 246 8.78 12.48 -6.67
CA ASN A 246 8.21 13.36 -5.65
C ASN A 246 6.73 13.08 -5.45
N SER A 247 5.95 12.93 -6.52
CA SER A 247 4.51 12.67 -6.40
C SER A 247 4.22 11.30 -5.78
N LEU A 248 5.03 10.27 -6.05
CA LEU A 248 4.93 8.95 -5.41
C LEU A 248 5.19 9.07 -3.89
N LYS A 249 6.24 9.81 -3.51
CA LYS A 249 6.59 10.06 -2.11
C LYS A 249 5.48 10.85 -1.40
N GLU A 250 4.97 11.90 -2.01
CA GLU A 250 3.95 12.74 -1.39
C GLU A 250 2.61 12.01 -1.25
N THR A 251 2.22 11.23 -2.26
CA THR A 251 0.91 10.56 -2.32
C THR A 251 0.84 9.35 -1.39
N ILE A 252 1.82 8.45 -1.47
CA ILE A 252 1.78 7.16 -0.75
C ILE A 252 2.99 6.91 0.13
N GLY A 253 3.92 7.86 0.23
CA GLY A 253 5.06 7.73 1.13
C GLY A 253 6.13 6.75 0.67
N ILE A 254 6.26 6.51 -0.63
CA ILE A 254 7.23 5.59 -1.23
C ILE A 254 8.22 6.36 -2.11
N LYS A 255 9.48 5.93 -2.09
CA LYS A 255 10.52 6.31 -3.05
C LYS A 255 11.07 5.09 -3.75
N ILE A 256 11.35 5.19 -5.05
CA ILE A 256 12.13 4.19 -5.77
C ILE A 256 13.60 4.58 -5.71
N HIS A 257 14.46 3.64 -5.32
CA HIS A 257 15.89 3.85 -5.21
C HIS A 257 16.64 3.23 -6.40
N GLN A 258 17.93 3.56 -6.57
CA GLN A 258 18.71 3.18 -7.76
C GLN A 258 18.75 1.67 -8.04
N ASP A 259 18.59 0.84 -7.00
CA ASP A 259 18.52 -0.62 -7.09
C ASP A 259 17.13 -1.16 -7.46
N GLY A 260 16.19 -0.28 -7.84
CA GLY A 260 14.80 -0.64 -8.14
C GLY A 260 13.96 -0.99 -6.90
N GLY A 261 14.57 -0.97 -5.71
CA GLY A 261 13.92 -1.25 -4.43
C GLY A 261 13.09 -0.08 -3.92
N ILE A 262 12.13 -0.40 -3.05
CA ILE A 262 11.32 0.61 -2.35
C ILE A 262 12.04 1.08 -1.10
N HIS A 263 12.07 2.40 -0.92
CA HIS A 263 12.32 3.04 0.37
C HIS A 263 11.02 3.64 0.91
N PHE A 264 10.63 3.23 2.11
CA PHE A 264 9.42 3.68 2.77
C PHE A 264 9.69 4.92 3.63
N THR A 265 8.82 5.91 3.49
CA THR A 265 8.68 6.99 4.47
C THR A 265 7.63 6.65 5.53
N ASN A 266 7.54 7.45 6.59
CA ASN A 266 6.76 7.12 7.79
C ASN A 266 5.28 6.75 7.52
N LYS A 267 4.60 7.38 6.55
CA LYS A 267 3.13 7.29 6.43
C LYS A 267 2.62 5.87 6.17
N ILE A 268 3.31 5.12 5.29
CA ILE A 268 2.89 3.77 4.88
C ILE A 268 3.81 2.67 5.44
N TYR A 269 4.90 3.06 6.11
CA TYR A 269 5.85 2.15 6.75
C TYR A 269 5.18 1.05 7.61
N PRO A 270 4.09 1.32 8.36
CA PRO A 270 3.44 0.29 9.18
C PRO A 270 2.77 -0.87 8.40
N ILE A 271 2.69 -0.79 7.07
CA ILE A 271 2.20 -1.87 6.19
C ILE A 271 3.25 -2.29 5.14
N LYS A 272 4.54 -2.04 5.40
CA LYS A 272 5.62 -2.28 4.44
C LYS A 272 5.73 -3.75 4.01
N GLU A 273 5.59 -4.71 4.93
CA GLU A 273 5.72 -6.14 4.64
C GLU A 273 4.57 -6.58 3.73
N GLN A 274 3.35 -6.14 4.05
CA GLN A 274 2.17 -6.36 3.20
C GLN A 274 2.37 -5.80 1.79
N LEU A 275 2.91 -4.58 1.66
CA LEU A 275 3.17 -3.93 0.37
C LEU A 275 4.23 -4.67 -0.45
N LEU A 276 5.39 -4.95 0.15
CA LEU A 276 6.49 -5.63 -0.51
C LEU A 276 6.06 -7.02 -1.01
N HIS A 277 5.38 -7.78 -0.15
CA HIS A 277 4.88 -9.11 -0.51
C HIS A 277 3.84 -9.03 -1.63
N ALA A 278 2.80 -8.21 -1.49
CA ALA A 278 1.69 -8.16 -2.43
C ALA A 278 2.06 -7.56 -3.81
N LEU A 279 3.08 -6.70 -3.86
CA LEU A 279 3.58 -6.12 -5.11
C LEU A 279 4.78 -6.88 -5.69
N HIS A 280 5.24 -7.95 -5.05
CA HIS A 280 6.48 -8.66 -5.42
C HIS A 280 7.66 -7.67 -5.58
N MET A 281 7.91 -6.88 -4.55
CA MET A 281 8.97 -5.87 -4.51
C MET A 281 9.90 -6.11 -3.32
N SER A 282 11.11 -5.54 -3.39
CA SER A 282 12.11 -5.59 -2.32
C SER A 282 12.28 -4.23 -1.65
N GLU A 283 12.68 -4.25 -0.38
CA GLU A 283 13.17 -3.06 0.31
C GLU A 283 14.55 -2.70 -0.25
N SER A 284 14.76 -1.42 -0.57
CA SER A 284 16.02 -0.93 -1.13
C SER A 284 17.19 -1.13 -0.16
N GLN A 285 18.34 -1.46 -0.71
CA GLN A 285 19.62 -1.61 0.00
C GLN A 285 20.55 -0.39 -0.20
N THR A 286 20.09 0.64 -0.91
CA THR A 286 20.82 1.91 -1.11
C THR A 286 20.05 3.08 -0.51
N SER A 287 20.74 4.20 -0.25
CA SER A 287 20.12 5.48 0.14
C SER A 287 19.78 6.38 -1.05
N GLU A 288 20.30 6.06 -2.23
CA GLU A 288 20.22 6.95 -3.39
C GLU A 288 18.89 6.79 -4.13
N PRO A 289 18.09 7.87 -4.28
CA PRO A 289 16.86 7.82 -5.05
C PRO A 289 17.17 7.58 -6.54
N MET A 290 16.32 6.82 -7.20
CA MET A 290 16.38 6.65 -8.65
C MET A 290 16.16 8.00 -9.34
N GLN A 291 16.95 8.25 -10.39
CA GLN A 291 16.87 9.45 -11.22
C GLN A 291 16.81 9.04 -12.68
N LEU A 292 16.38 9.95 -13.55
CA LEU A 292 16.45 9.75 -14.99
C LEU A 292 17.90 9.96 -15.44
N ILE A 293 18.51 8.93 -16.01
CA ILE A 293 19.90 8.94 -16.47
C ILE A 293 19.92 8.68 -17.97
N SER A 294 20.82 9.37 -18.67
CA SER A 294 21.16 9.09 -20.07
C SER A 294 22.47 8.31 -20.11
N GLU A 295 22.41 7.08 -20.62
CA GLU A 295 23.61 6.28 -20.93
C GLU A 295 23.96 6.48 -22.40
N THR A 296 25.26 6.54 -22.71
CA THR A 296 25.76 6.47 -24.08
C THR A 296 26.63 5.23 -24.21
N SER A 297 26.40 4.44 -25.25
CA SER A 297 27.16 3.24 -25.56
C SER A 297 27.64 3.28 -27.00
N THR A 298 28.90 2.85 -27.21
CA THR A 298 29.47 2.65 -28.54
C THR A 298 29.34 1.18 -28.92
N TYR A 299 28.76 0.92 -30.09
CA TYR A 299 28.59 -0.41 -30.65
C TYR A 299 29.48 -0.57 -31.87
N GLU A 300 30.06 -1.75 -32.05
CA GLU A 300 30.89 -2.07 -33.21
C GLU A 300 30.43 -3.38 -33.84
N ASN A 301 30.27 -3.40 -35.16
CA ASN A 301 29.97 -4.62 -35.89
C ASN A 301 31.25 -5.28 -36.41
N ASN A 302 31.75 -6.25 -35.65
CA ASN A 302 32.91 -7.07 -36.02
C ASN A 302 32.54 -8.27 -36.92
N CYS A 303 31.27 -8.43 -37.30
CA CYS A 303 30.83 -9.47 -38.22
C CYS A 303 31.04 -9.06 -39.70
N ALA A 304 31.19 -10.05 -40.57
CA ALA A 304 31.29 -9.85 -42.02
C ALA A 304 29.94 -9.52 -42.71
N SER A 305 28.86 -9.39 -41.95
CA SER A 305 27.50 -9.13 -42.43
C SER A 305 26.80 -8.09 -41.57
N THR A 306 25.74 -7.48 -42.10
CA THR A 306 24.95 -6.49 -41.36
C THR A 306 24.38 -7.11 -40.08
N LEU A 307 24.58 -6.40 -38.97
CA LEU A 307 24.08 -6.74 -37.64
C LEU A 307 22.86 -5.88 -37.35
N PHE A 308 21.75 -6.51 -36.98
CA PHE A 308 20.56 -5.84 -36.46
C PHE A 308 20.50 -6.08 -34.96
N CYS A 309 20.34 -5.03 -34.16
CA CYS A 309 20.25 -5.16 -32.71
C CYS A 309 19.12 -4.29 -32.17
N THR A 310 18.43 -4.81 -31.16
CA THR A 310 17.42 -4.11 -30.39
C THR A 310 17.68 -4.35 -28.92
N LYS A 311 17.57 -3.29 -28.11
CA LYS A 311 17.60 -3.38 -26.66
C LYS A 311 16.24 -3.13 -26.05
N TYR A 312 15.90 -3.95 -25.07
CA TYR A 312 14.72 -3.82 -24.24
C TYR A 312 15.13 -3.62 -22.79
N ILE A 313 14.36 -2.82 -22.06
CA ILE A 313 14.48 -2.66 -20.61
C ILE A 313 13.17 -3.07 -19.95
N LEU A 314 13.25 -3.69 -18.77
CA LEU A 314 12.07 -3.99 -17.99
C LEU A 314 11.53 -2.68 -17.40
N THR A 315 10.28 -2.38 -17.74
CA THR A 315 9.57 -1.19 -17.26
C THR A 315 8.57 -1.62 -16.20
N THR A 316 8.59 -0.93 -15.05
CA THR A 316 7.61 -1.11 -13.99
C THR A 316 6.69 0.11 -13.96
N LYS A 317 5.38 -0.13 -14.00
CA LYS A 317 4.33 0.89 -13.87
C LYS A 317 3.52 0.62 -12.60
N LEU A 318 3.51 1.58 -11.69
CA LEU A 318 2.64 1.57 -10.51
C LEU A 318 1.40 2.41 -10.81
N VAL A 319 0.21 1.88 -10.50
CA VAL A 319 -1.07 2.55 -10.74
C VAL A 319 -1.87 2.61 -9.45
N LEU A 320 -2.21 3.82 -9.00
CA LEU A 320 -3.08 4.03 -7.84
C LEU A 320 -4.49 4.34 -8.31
N LYS A 321 -5.45 3.53 -7.88
CA LYS A 321 -6.87 3.69 -8.18
C LYS A 321 -7.67 3.99 -6.92
N ARG A 322 -8.59 4.94 -7.06
CA ARG A 322 -9.65 5.17 -6.08
C ARG A 322 -10.71 4.08 -6.27
N THR A 323 -11.04 3.36 -5.20
CA THR A 323 -12.07 2.31 -5.25
C THR A 323 -13.45 2.86 -4.92
N SER A 324 -14.48 2.38 -5.60
CA SER A 324 -15.86 2.81 -5.35
C SER A 324 -16.64 1.86 -4.47
N GLN A 325 -17.36 2.40 -3.49
CA GLN A 325 -18.35 1.65 -2.70
C GLN A 325 -19.69 1.44 -3.42
N TYR A 326 -19.89 1.97 -4.63
CA TYR A 326 -21.09 1.76 -5.45
C TYR A 326 -20.86 0.71 -6.54
N ASP A 327 -21.68 -0.35 -6.56
CA ASP A 327 -21.52 -1.57 -7.37
C ASP A 327 -21.28 -1.36 -8.88
N GLN A 328 -21.69 -0.22 -9.43
CA GLN A 328 -21.61 0.09 -10.86
C GLN A 328 -20.62 1.21 -11.20
N ALA A 329 -20.01 1.87 -10.21
CA ALA A 329 -19.02 2.89 -10.52
C ALA A 329 -17.64 2.22 -10.72
N PRO A 330 -16.93 2.54 -11.81
CA PRO A 330 -15.59 2.00 -12.04
C PRO A 330 -14.60 2.57 -11.02
N ASP A 331 -13.56 1.79 -10.73
CA ASP A 331 -12.40 2.31 -10.03
C ASP A 331 -11.70 3.33 -10.93
N ILE A 332 -11.25 4.45 -10.33
CA ILE A 332 -10.70 5.59 -11.07
C ILE A 332 -9.20 5.64 -10.84
N GLU A 333 -8.42 5.53 -11.91
CA GLU A 333 -6.97 5.83 -11.85
C GLU A 333 -6.78 7.30 -11.46
N ILE A 334 -6.06 7.52 -10.36
CA ILE A 334 -5.75 8.86 -9.87
C ILE A 334 -4.28 9.25 -10.09
N HIS A 335 -3.39 8.25 -10.10
CA HIS A 335 -1.96 8.45 -10.36
C HIS A 335 -1.35 7.21 -11.03
N SER A 336 -0.32 7.44 -11.84
CA SER A 336 0.56 6.39 -12.33
C SER A 336 2.01 6.85 -12.30
N TRP A 337 2.93 5.94 -11.98
CA TRP A 337 4.35 6.19 -11.93
C TRP A 337 5.11 5.13 -12.71
N ILE A 338 6.07 5.53 -13.53
CA ILE A 338 6.84 4.62 -14.38
C ILE A 338 8.32 4.77 -14.06
N TYR A 339 9.00 3.63 -13.94
CA TYR A 339 10.44 3.60 -13.83
C TYR A 339 11.04 2.37 -14.52
N THR A 340 12.32 2.46 -14.87
CA THR A 340 13.07 1.36 -15.49
C THR A 340 14.35 1.06 -14.72
N ASP A 341 14.68 -0.23 -14.62
CA ASP A 341 15.88 -0.70 -13.93
C ASP A 341 16.96 -1.08 -14.96
N PRO A 342 18.12 -0.40 -14.99
CA PRO A 342 19.17 -0.69 -15.97
C PRO A 342 19.75 -2.10 -15.84
N GLN A 343 19.63 -2.76 -14.69
CA GLN A 343 20.11 -4.13 -14.48
C GLN A 343 19.29 -5.17 -15.27
N THR A 344 18.14 -4.77 -15.79
CA THR A 344 17.22 -5.65 -16.52
C THR A 344 17.41 -5.60 -18.02
N ILE A 345 18.31 -4.76 -18.54
CA ILE A 345 18.47 -4.57 -19.99
C ILE A 345 18.80 -5.89 -20.68
N GLN A 346 18.03 -6.21 -21.70
CA GLN A 346 18.22 -7.36 -22.57
C GLN A 346 18.49 -6.88 -23.99
N THR A 347 19.43 -7.54 -24.67
CA THR A 347 19.77 -7.24 -26.06
C THR A 347 19.45 -8.46 -26.91
N THR A 348 18.72 -8.25 -27.99
CA THR A 348 18.57 -9.25 -29.06
C THR A 348 19.26 -8.74 -30.30
N CYS A 349 19.99 -9.61 -30.98
CA CYS A 349 20.63 -9.28 -32.24
C CYS A 349 20.46 -10.41 -33.26
N TYR A 350 20.44 -10.03 -34.53
CA TYR A 350 20.42 -10.95 -35.67
C TYR A 350 21.50 -10.57 -36.67
N VAL A 351 22.28 -11.56 -37.09
CA VAL A 351 23.25 -11.42 -38.17
C VAL A 351 22.65 -12.05 -39.41
N HIS A 352 22.51 -11.26 -40.47
CA HIS A 352 22.04 -11.80 -41.75
C HIS A 352 23.08 -12.77 -42.31
N LYS A 353 22.79 -14.07 -42.28
CA LYS A 353 23.61 -15.08 -42.94
C LYS A 353 23.34 -14.99 -44.44
N LYS A 354 24.36 -14.63 -45.23
CA LYS A 354 24.32 -14.88 -46.68
C LYS A 354 24.24 -16.39 -46.87
N LEU A 355 23.14 -16.86 -47.45
CA LEU A 355 22.99 -18.24 -47.95
C LEU A 355 23.90 -18.46 -49.16
#